data_AF-A0A7Z0PDH2-F1
#
_entry.id   AF-A0A7Z0PDH2-F1
#
_cell.length_a   1.000
_cell.length_b   1.000
_cell.length_c   1.000
_cell.angle_alpha   90.00
_cell.angle_beta   90.00
_cell.angle_gamma   90.00
#
_symmetry.space_group_name_H-M   'P 1'
#
loop_
_entity.id
_entity.type
_entity.pdbx_description
1 polymer ?
#
loop_
_entity_poly.entity_id
_entity_poly.type
_entity_poly.pdbx_seq_one_letter_code
_entity_poly.pdbx_strand_id
1 'polypeptide(L)'
;MIGHLGLYQDCDADQPEQKLHLETFSGDDVEAFIEASRAWAQHLPEKDRTWLKLAKGTPVVAPEGHTAAQMQMASDSSPRSAADLLIPKKLLDDLPADRKIQVPANPTRKARTWYHLENLLHDADNNLLDGWVCEEIGVTPWVSPWAWEGYDVIIDYSRPKHLMASFLSAVDRFTEAQHERYRPIAEKDDKGPMKSRLYAIIDRNRDGKMTATELQAALKLPAYAQSISQMILYKESEWFQQPKIWDALDELLGHSGSTPHLNWL
;
A
#
# COMPACT_ATOMS: atom_id res chain seq x y z
N MET A 1 -21.64 -9.34 -7.94
CA MET A 1 -21.49 -9.37 -6.47
C MET A 1 -21.98 -10.73 -6.00
N ILE A 2 -21.11 -11.52 -5.37
CA ILE A 2 -21.44 -12.82 -4.80
C ILE A 2 -21.14 -12.71 -3.31
N GLY A 3 -22.12 -13.04 -2.46
CA GLY A 3 -21.98 -12.97 -1.01
C GLY A 3 -22.47 -14.26 -0.38
N HIS A 4 -21.67 -14.85 0.52
CA HIS A 4 -22.04 -16.03 1.28
C HIS A 4 -21.79 -15.77 2.77
N LEU A 5 -22.84 -15.90 3.58
CA LEU A 5 -22.71 -15.94 5.04
C LEU A 5 -22.49 -17.39 5.43
N GLY A 6 -21.31 -17.70 5.94
CA GLY A 6 -20.87 -19.08 6.21
C GLY A 6 -20.00 -19.19 7.44
N LEU A 7 -19.75 -20.43 7.84
CA LEU A 7 -18.81 -20.77 8.90
C LEU A 7 -17.40 -20.82 8.31
N TYR A 8 -16.51 -19.93 8.78
CA TYR A 8 -15.10 -19.88 8.40
C TYR A 8 -14.24 -20.22 9.62
N GLN A 9 -13.27 -21.10 9.44
CA GLN A 9 -12.29 -21.46 10.46
C GLN A 9 -10.90 -21.10 9.94
N ASP A 10 -10.25 -20.14 10.60
CA ASP A 10 -8.85 -19.82 10.32
C ASP A 10 -7.95 -20.96 10.83
N CYS A 11 -6.74 -21.10 10.28
CA CYS A 11 -5.84 -22.22 10.61
C CYS A 11 -5.51 -22.36 12.10
N ASP A 12 -5.59 -21.26 12.84
CA ASP A 12 -5.27 -21.19 14.28
C ASP A 12 -6.53 -21.12 15.16
N ALA A 13 -7.73 -21.21 14.58
CA ALA A 13 -8.98 -21.10 15.32
C ALA A 13 -9.49 -22.47 15.79
N ASP A 14 -9.82 -22.59 17.08
CA ASP A 14 -10.38 -23.82 17.66
C ASP A 14 -11.81 -24.11 17.19
N GLN A 15 -12.57 -23.07 16.79
CA GLN A 15 -13.94 -23.20 16.31
C GLN A 15 -14.20 -22.26 15.12
N PRO A 16 -15.09 -22.65 14.18
CA PRO A 16 -15.48 -21.79 13.08
C PRO A 16 -16.36 -20.62 13.54
N GLU A 17 -16.20 -19.47 12.90
CA GLU A 17 -16.98 -18.25 13.12
C GLU A 17 -17.91 -17.96 11.94
N GLN A 18 -19.07 -17.35 12.21
CA GLN A 18 -19.92 -16.83 11.14
C GLN A 18 -19.28 -15.57 10.53
N LYS A 19 -18.82 -15.69 9.28
CA LYS A 19 -18.25 -14.57 8.51
C LYS A 19 -19.04 -14.37 7.21
N LEU A 20 -19.18 -13.11 6.80
CA LEU A 20 -19.65 -12.76 5.46
C LEU A 20 -18.44 -12.78 4.52
N HIS A 21 -18.42 -13.73 3.59
CA HIS A 21 -17.54 -13.67 2.44
C HIS A 21 -18.24 -12.84 1.36
N LEU A 22 -17.64 -11.73 0.93
CA LEU A 22 -18.17 -10.87 -0.14
C LEU A 22 -17.13 -10.72 -1.24
N GLU A 23 -17.49 -11.14 -2.45
CA GLU A 23 -16.71 -10.91 -3.66
C GLU A 23 -17.43 -9.93 -4.59
N THR A 24 -16.68 -8.94 -5.06
CA THR A 24 -17.13 -8.01 -6.08
C THR A 24 -16.28 -8.21 -7.32
N PHE A 25 -16.94 -8.28 -8.48
CA PHE A 25 -16.30 -8.52 -9.76
C PHE A 25 -16.38 -7.24 -10.59
N SER A 26 -15.30 -6.92 -11.26
CA SER A 26 -15.22 -5.89 -12.30
C SER A 26 -14.96 -6.56 -13.64
N GLY A 27 -15.15 -5.82 -14.74
CA GLY A 27 -14.72 -6.25 -16.07
C GLY A 27 -13.19 -6.25 -16.18
N ASP A 28 -12.70 -6.54 -17.38
CA ASP A 28 -11.28 -6.40 -17.74
C ASP A 28 -10.89 -4.92 -18.02
N ASP A 29 -11.80 -3.98 -17.77
CA ASP A 29 -11.70 -2.55 -18.09
C ASP A 29 -11.33 -1.67 -16.89
N VAL A 30 -10.84 -2.24 -15.78
CA VAL A 30 -10.48 -1.48 -14.56
C VAL A 30 -9.46 -0.36 -14.85
N GLU A 31 -8.45 -0.61 -15.68
CA GLU A 31 -7.47 0.41 -16.08
C GLU A 31 -8.15 1.57 -16.83
N ALA A 32 -8.98 1.25 -17.83
CA ALA A 32 -9.73 2.25 -18.59
C ALA A 32 -10.72 3.03 -17.71
N PHE A 33 -11.36 2.36 -16.73
CA PHE A 33 -12.22 3.02 -15.75
C PHE A 33 -11.43 4.00 -14.88
N ILE A 34 -10.25 3.64 -14.39
CA ILE A 34 -9.39 4.52 -13.58
C ILE A 34 -8.94 5.73 -14.41
N GLU A 35 -8.56 5.54 -15.68
CA GLU A 35 -8.22 6.64 -16.59
C GLU A 35 -9.40 7.60 -16.81
N ALA A 36 -10.60 7.06 -17.06
CA ALA A 36 -11.81 7.86 -17.20
C ALA A 36 -12.16 8.60 -15.90
N SER A 37 -11.98 7.95 -14.75
CA SER A 37 -12.18 8.53 -13.42
C SER A 37 -11.22 9.70 -13.17
N ARG A 38 -9.93 9.53 -13.53
CA ARG A 38 -8.90 10.58 -13.47
C ARG A 38 -9.23 11.77 -14.36
N ALA A 39 -9.68 11.51 -15.60
CA ALA A 39 -10.13 12.57 -16.50
C ALA A 39 -11.36 13.30 -15.93
N TRP A 40 -12.31 12.57 -15.36
CA TRP A 40 -13.46 13.16 -14.69
C TRP A 40 -13.06 14.04 -13.49
N ALA A 41 -12.10 13.59 -12.68
CA ALA A 41 -11.62 14.32 -11.51
C ALA A 41 -11.07 15.73 -11.84
N GLN A 42 -10.54 15.94 -13.05
CA GLN A 42 -10.06 17.26 -13.50
C GLN A 42 -11.20 18.28 -13.67
N HIS A 43 -12.42 17.82 -13.94
CA HIS A 43 -13.60 18.64 -14.14
C HIS A 43 -14.37 18.89 -12.84
N LEU A 44 -13.99 18.21 -11.74
CA LEU A 44 -14.67 18.37 -10.46
C LEU A 44 -14.34 19.72 -9.82
N PRO A 45 -15.34 20.40 -9.25
CA PRO A 45 -15.14 21.62 -8.46
C PRO A 45 -14.13 21.42 -7.32
N GLU A 46 -13.44 22.50 -6.91
CA GLU A 46 -12.45 22.45 -5.84
C GLU A 46 -13.02 21.94 -4.50
N LYS A 47 -14.31 22.19 -4.22
CA LYS A 47 -14.98 21.68 -3.01
C LYS A 47 -14.99 20.14 -2.91
N ASP A 48 -14.89 19.44 -4.04
CA ASP A 48 -14.93 17.98 -4.13
C ASP A 48 -13.50 17.36 -4.09
N ARG A 49 -12.47 18.20 -3.93
CA ARG A 49 -11.08 17.80 -3.67
C ARG A 49 -10.88 17.67 -2.17
N THR A 50 -11.22 16.51 -1.64
CA THR A 50 -11.34 16.26 -0.19
C THR A 50 -10.11 15.58 0.43
N TRP A 51 -9.00 15.43 -0.30
CA TRP A 51 -7.77 14.85 0.23
C TRP A 51 -6.60 15.80 0.07
N LEU A 52 -5.94 16.15 1.17
CA LEU A 52 -4.70 16.91 1.14
C LEU A 52 -3.55 15.96 0.83
N LYS A 53 -2.76 16.25 -0.21
CA LYS A 53 -1.56 15.49 -0.54
C LYS A 53 -0.33 16.18 0.07
N LEU A 54 0.28 15.52 1.06
CA LEU A 54 1.60 15.87 1.56
C LEU A 54 2.63 15.06 0.77
N ALA A 55 3.37 15.71 -0.11
CA ALA A 55 4.38 15.03 -0.92
C ALA A 55 5.58 14.58 -0.07
N LYS A 56 6.30 13.57 -0.54
CA LYS A 56 7.64 13.23 -0.05
C LYS A 56 8.51 14.49 -0.02
N GLY A 57 9.22 14.68 1.09
CA GLY A 57 10.03 15.86 1.32
C GLY A 57 9.30 16.98 2.07
N THR A 58 8.03 16.80 2.43
CA THR A 58 7.27 17.77 3.23
C THR A 58 7.98 17.99 4.57
N PRO A 59 8.35 19.23 4.93
CA PRO A 59 8.98 19.52 6.20
C PRO A 59 7.99 19.35 7.36
N VAL A 60 8.43 18.73 8.44
CA VAL A 60 7.66 18.59 9.69
C VAL A 60 8.36 19.39 10.78
N VAL A 61 7.79 20.56 11.10
CA VAL A 61 8.38 21.51 12.04
C VAL A 61 8.03 21.11 13.46
N ALA A 62 9.02 21.06 14.36
CA ALA A 62 8.80 20.69 15.75
C ALA A 62 7.73 21.57 16.45
N PRO A 63 6.98 21.04 17.41
CA PRO A 63 5.88 21.76 18.08
C PRO A 63 6.28 22.92 18.98
N GLU A 64 7.57 23.08 19.32
CA GLU A 64 8.00 23.88 20.47
C GLU A 64 7.89 25.41 20.25
N GLY A 65 6.88 26.05 20.87
CA GLY A 65 6.84 27.50 21.10
C GLY A 65 6.90 28.38 19.83
N HIS A 66 6.66 27.82 18.65
CA HIS A 66 6.85 28.50 17.38
C HIS A 66 5.56 29.17 16.91
N THR A 67 5.64 30.48 16.65
CA THR A 67 4.65 31.21 15.84
C THR A 67 4.75 30.79 14.38
N ALA A 68 3.71 31.05 13.57
CA ALA A 68 3.75 30.70 12.14
C ALA A 68 4.91 31.32 11.35
N ALA A 69 5.41 32.48 11.77
CA ALA A 69 6.60 33.08 11.16
C ALA A 69 7.89 32.30 11.52
N GLN A 70 8.01 31.84 12.77
CA GLN A 70 9.12 31.00 13.22
C GLN A 70 9.08 29.62 12.57
N MET A 71 7.90 29.02 12.45
CA MET A 71 7.73 27.72 11.78
C MET A 71 8.18 27.78 10.33
N GLN A 72 7.88 28.87 9.63
CA GLN A 72 8.34 29.07 8.25
C GLN A 72 9.87 29.14 8.15
N MET A 73 10.54 29.80 9.09
CA MET A 73 12.01 29.88 9.10
C MET A 73 12.65 28.54 9.44
N ALA A 74 12.03 27.76 10.33
CA ALA A 74 12.53 26.45 10.73
C ALA A 74 12.35 25.37 9.65
N SER A 75 11.37 25.53 8.77
CA SER A 75 10.97 24.54 7.75
C SER A 75 12.13 24.01 6.90
N ASP A 76 13.11 24.84 6.56
CA ASP A 76 14.25 24.43 5.73
C ASP A 76 15.19 23.46 6.45
N SER A 77 15.30 23.59 7.76
CA SER A 77 16.12 22.75 8.64
C SER A 77 15.37 21.58 9.29
N SER A 78 14.05 21.51 9.09
CA SER A 78 13.20 20.49 9.70
C SER A 78 13.36 19.11 9.05
N PRO A 79 13.12 18.01 9.81
CA PRO A 79 12.98 16.68 9.24
C PRO A 79 11.94 16.66 8.12
N ARG A 80 12.16 15.80 7.14
CA ARG A 80 11.31 15.71 5.94
C ARG A 80 10.65 14.35 5.84
N SER A 81 9.40 14.35 5.38
CA SER A 81 8.67 13.12 5.10
C SER A 81 9.39 12.27 4.06
N ALA A 82 9.48 10.96 4.29
CA ALA A 82 10.13 10.03 3.37
C ALA A 82 9.24 9.53 2.23
N ALA A 83 7.93 9.75 2.33
CA ALA A 83 6.92 9.29 1.38
C ALA A 83 5.77 10.29 1.23
N ASP A 84 5.01 10.13 0.14
CA ASP A 84 3.73 10.82 -0.06
C ASP A 84 2.70 10.29 0.94
N LEU A 85 1.83 11.18 1.43
CA LEU A 85 0.69 10.83 2.28
C LEU A 85 -0.54 11.64 1.88
N LEU A 86 -1.65 10.95 1.61
CA LEU A 86 -2.96 11.55 1.42
C LEU A 86 -3.70 11.57 2.76
N ILE A 87 -4.13 12.77 3.16
CA ILE A 87 -4.87 13.00 4.40
C ILE A 87 -6.30 13.44 4.06
N PRO A 88 -7.34 12.77 4.60
CA PRO A 88 -8.71 13.16 4.31
C PRO A 88 -9.03 14.48 5.01
N LYS A 89 -9.76 15.36 4.31
CA LYS A 89 -10.20 16.67 4.83
C LYS A 89 -10.87 16.55 6.19
N LYS A 90 -11.69 15.51 6.38
CA LYS A 90 -12.38 15.24 7.64
C LYS A 90 -11.42 15.12 8.81
N LEU A 91 -10.28 14.44 8.64
CA LEU A 91 -9.27 14.33 9.71
C LEU A 91 -8.74 15.71 10.09
N LEU A 92 -8.49 16.57 9.11
CA LEU A 92 -8.03 17.94 9.33
C LEU A 92 -9.13 18.80 9.95
N ASP A 93 -10.38 18.66 9.53
CA ASP A 93 -11.52 19.40 10.09
C ASP A 93 -11.78 19.01 11.56
N ASP A 94 -11.59 17.73 11.91
CA ASP A 94 -11.77 17.19 13.25
C ASP A 94 -10.61 17.54 14.22
N LEU A 95 -9.47 18.06 13.73
CA LEU A 95 -8.39 18.52 14.59
C LEU A 95 -8.86 19.68 15.51
N PRO A 96 -8.44 19.71 16.79
CA PRO A 96 -8.79 20.80 17.69
C PRO A 96 -8.11 22.13 17.30
N ALA A 97 -8.66 23.24 17.81
CA ALA A 97 -8.29 24.58 17.37
C ALA A 97 -6.83 24.95 17.69
N ASP A 98 -6.26 24.38 18.74
CA ASP A 98 -4.85 24.54 19.13
C ASP A 98 -3.88 23.81 18.18
N ARG A 99 -4.38 22.90 17.35
CA ARG A 99 -3.63 22.18 16.31
C ARG A 99 -3.78 22.78 14.92
N LYS A 100 -4.36 23.99 14.82
CA LYS A 100 -4.58 24.71 13.57
C LYS A 100 -4.14 26.15 13.70
N ILE A 101 -3.27 26.60 12.80
CA ILE A 101 -2.89 28.01 12.72
C ILE A 101 -3.11 28.51 11.29
N GLN A 102 -4.11 29.36 11.12
CA GLN A 102 -4.38 30.01 9.85
C GLN A 102 -3.59 31.32 9.77
N VAL A 103 -2.88 31.49 8.66
CA VAL A 103 -2.16 32.73 8.35
C VAL A 103 -2.78 33.33 7.08
N PRO A 104 -3.31 34.56 7.16
CA PRO A 104 -3.93 35.21 6.00
C PRO A 104 -2.90 35.52 4.93
N ALA A 105 -3.39 35.64 3.68
CA ALA A 105 -2.56 36.09 2.57
C ALA A 105 -2.04 37.51 2.80
N ASN A 106 -0.86 37.80 2.28
CA ASN A 106 -0.30 39.15 2.21
C ASN A 106 0.18 39.43 0.77
N PRO A 107 0.60 40.66 0.41
CA PRO A 107 0.98 41.00 -0.96
C PRO A 107 2.11 40.15 -1.56
N THR A 108 2.88 39.44 -0.73
CA THR A 108 4.05 38.63 -1.14
C THR A 108 3.85 37.13 -0.95
N ARG A 109 2.82 36.69 -0.23
CA ARG A 109 2.62 35.29 0.17
C ARG A 109 1.15 34.92 0.18
N LYS A 110 0.86 33.71 -0.30
CA LYS A 110 -0.49 33.16 -0.27
C LYS A 110 -0.92 32.81 1.17
N ALA A 111 -2.22 32.69 1.37
CA ALA A 111 -2.77 32.19 2.62
C ALA A 111 -2.31 30.75 2.84
N ARG A 112 -2.12 30.39 4.11
CA ARG A 112 -1.61 29.09 4.53
C ARG A 112 -2.26 28.65 5.82
N THR A 113 -2.35 27.35 5.98
CA THR A 113 -2.82 26.71 7.21
C THR A 113 -1.74 25.77 7.71
N TRP A 114 -1.37 25.91 8.98
CA TRP A 114 -0.52 24.95 9.66
C TRP A 114 -1.38 23.96 10.41
N TYR A 115 -1.08 22.67 10.23
CA TYR A 115 -1.73 21.58 10.93
C TYR A 115 -0.69 20.85 11.77
N HIS A 116 -0.98 20.65 13.07
CA HIS A 116 -0.17 19.80 13.92
C HIS A 116 -0.62 18.35 13.77
N LEU A 117 0.26 17.52 13.22
CA LEU A 117 -0.02 16.12 12.90
C LEU A 117 0.91 15.21 13.70
N GLU A 118 0.31 14.39 14.54
CA GLU A 118 1.01 13.42 15.39
C GLU A 118 1.05 12.05 14.71
N ASN A 119 2.24 11.44 14.62
CA ASN A 119 2.41 10.05 14.21
C ASN A 119 1.83 9.72 12.82
N LEU A 120 1.75 10.70 11.92
CA LEU A 120 1.26 10.50 10.55
C LEU A 120 2.37 10.42 9.51
N LEU A 121 3.32 11.34 9.57
CA LEU A 121 4.47 11.37 8.67
C LEU A 121 5.64 10.62 9.31
N HIS A 122 6.58 10.15 8.50
CA HIS A 122 7.82 9.52 8.96
C HIS A 122 9.03 10.01 8.18
N ASP A 123 10.20 10.00 8.81
CA ASP A 123 11.48 10.36 8.19
C ASP A 123 12.11 9.19 7.40
N ALA A 124 13.28 9.42 6.82
CA ALA A 124 14.00 8.42 6.02
C ALA A 124 14.44 7.18 6.83
N ASP A 125 14.58 7.34 8.15
CA ASP A 125 14.94 6.27 9.09
C ASP A 125 13.70 5.55 9.63
N ASN A 126 12.50 5.92 9.14
CA ASN A 126 11.19 5.39 9.53
C ASN A 126 10.77 5.76 10.97
N ASN A 127 11.33 6.83 11.53
CA ASN A 127 10.82 7.38 12.77
C ASN A 127 9.55 8.18 12.46
N LEU A 128 8.49 7.91 13.21
CA LEU A 128 7.27 8.72 13.17
C LEU A 128 7.59 10.13 13.63
N LEU A 129 7.12 11.09 12.86
CA LEU A 129 7.30 12.52 13.10
C LEU A 129 6.06 13.08 13.79
N ASP A 130 6.33 13.99 14.72
CA ASP A 130 5.34 14.79 15.40
C ASP A 130 5.67 16.26 15.15
N GLY A 131 4.72 17.00 14.59
CA GLY A 131 4.90 18.42 14.37
C GLY A 131 3.95 19.06 13.37
N TRP A 132 4.29 20.30 13.03
CA TRP A 132 3.53 21.17 12.16
C TRP A 132 3.89 20.99 10.69
N VAL A 133 2.88 20.80 9.86
CA VAL A 133 2.98 20.82 8.40
C VAL A 133 2.25 22.01 7.82
N CYS A 134 2.76 22.55 6.71
CA CYS A 134 2.19 23.72 6.05
C CYS A 134 1.36 23.30 4.82
N GLU A 135 0.08 23.67 4.82
CA GLU A 135 -0.77 23.73 3.64
C GLU A 135 -0.73 25.15 3.09
N GLU A 136 -0.20 25.36 1.89
CA GLU A 136 -0.22 26.66 1.23
C GLU A 136 -1.17 26.61 0.03
N ILE A 137 -2.13 27.55 -0.02
CA ILE A 137 -3.20 27.54 -1.02
C ILE A 137 -2.60 27.64 -2.43
N GLY A 138 -2.92 26.68 -3.28
CA GLY A 138 -2.41 26.62 -4.65
C GLY A 138 -0.92 26.27 -4.77
N VAL A 139 -0.32 25.73 -3.71
CA VAL A 139 0.99 25.07 -3.72
C VAL A 139 0.84 23.63 -3.23
N THR A 140 0.22 23.44 -2.06
CA THR A 140 -0.07 22.11 -1.54
C THR A 140 -1.32 21.55 -2.23
N PRO A 141 -1.22 20.41 -2.93
CA PRO A 141 -2.33 19.92 -3.74
C PRO A 141 -3.43 19.30 -2.88
N TRP A 142 -4.67 19.72 -3.15
CA TRP A 142 -5.87 18.99 -2.76
C TRP A 142 -6.32 18.15 -3.95
N VAL A 143 -6.50 16.85 -3.74
CA VAL A 143 -6.89 15.87 -4.77
C VAL A 143 -8.30 15.34 -4.52
N SER A 144 -8.97 14.97 -5.60
CA SER A 144 -10.28 14.33 -5.52
C SER A 144 -10.11 12.83 -5.27
N PRO A 145 -11.01 12.18 -4.51
CA PRO A 145 -11.04 10.71 -4.43
C PRO A 145 -11.12 10.04 -5.81
N TRP A 146 -11.76 10.69 -6.79
CA TRP A 146 -11.89 10.22 -8.17
C TRP A 146 -10.57 10.26 -8.96
N ALA A 147 -9.53 10.93 -8.45
CA ALA A 147 -8.24 10.96 -9.10
C ALA A 147 -7.45 9.64 -8.92
N TRP A 148 -7.87 8.77 -7.99
CA TRP A 148 -7.14 7.54 -7.67
C TRP A 148 -5.64 7.82 -7.46
N GLU A 149 -5.33 8.90 -6.74
CA GLU A 149 -3.97 9.35 -6.47
C GLU A 149 -3.23 8.28 -5.65
N GLY A 150 -2.04 7.88 -6.11
CA GLY A 150 -1.23 6.83 -5.50
C GLY A 150 -1.62 5.39 -5.87
N TYR A 151 -2.74 5.18 -6.57
CA TYR A 151 -3.12 3.85 -7.05
C TYR A 151 -2.35 3.45 -8.31
N ASP A 152 -1.78 2.25 -8.25
CA ASP A 152 -1.00 1.62 -9.32
C ASP A 152 -1.62 0.26 -9.67
N VAL A 153 -1.87 0.05 -10.97
CA VAL A 153 -2.27 -1.27 -11.49
C VAL A 153 -1.02 -2.07 -11.80
N ILE A 154 -0.92 -3.26 -11.19
CA ILE A 154 0.22 -4.16 -11.31
C ILE A 154 -0.28 -5.45 -11.94
N ILE A 155 0.21 -5.73 -13.15
CA ILE A 155 -0.07 -6.98 -13.85
C ILE A 155 0.86 -8.05 -13.30
N ASP A 156 0.30 -8.95 -12.50
CA ASP A 156 1.03 -10.08 -11.93
C ASP A 156 0.83 -11.33 -12.78
N TYR A 157 1.88 -11.70 -13.50
CA TYR A 157 1.94 -12.91 -14.34
C TYR A 157 2.50 -14.14 -13.59
N SER A 158 2.66 -14.06 -12.26
CA SER A 158 2.99 -15.22 -11.44
C SER A 158 1.91 -16.30 -11.56
N ARG A 159 2.32 -17.55 -11.47
CA ARG A 159 1.43 -18.72 -11.49
C ARG A 159 1.56 -19.45 -10.15
N PRO A 160 0.58 -20.28 -9.76
CA PRO A 160 0.65 -21.04 -8.51
C PRO A 160 1.99 -21.74 -8.27
N LYS A 161 2.58 -22.36 -9.30
CA LYS A 161 3.91 -23.00 -9.19
C LYS A 161 5.05 -22.04 -8.86
N HIS A 162 5.00 -20.80 -9.36
CA HIS A 162 6.03 -19.79 -9.07
C HIS A 162 5.91 -19.35 -7.60
N LEU A 163 4.67 -19.08 -7.15
CA LEU A 163 4.35 -18.71 -5.77
C LEU A 163 4.76 -19.82 -4.79
N MET A 164 4.42 -21.07 -5.09
CA MET A 164 4.76 -22.24 -4.26
C MET A 164 6.26 -22.48 -4.19
N ALA A 165 6.97 -22.45 -5.34
CA ALA A 165 8.42 -22.62 -5.36
C ALA A 165 9.14 -21.53 -4.57
N SER A 166 8.70 -20.28 -4.71
CA SER A 166 9.21 -19.17 -3.90
C SER A 166 8.93 -19.36 -2.41
N PHE A 167 7.70 -19.70 -2.04
CA PHE A 167 7.32 -19.93 -0.64
C PHE A 167 8.19 -21.03 -0.01
N LEU A 168 8.30 -22.20 -0.64
CA LEU A 168 9.11 -23.32 -0.14
C LEU A 168 10.60 -22.97 -0.05
N SER A 169 11.10 -22.15 -0.98
CA SER A 169 12.47 -21.63 -0.91
C SER A 169 12.66 -20.65 0.24
N ALA A 170 11.66 -19.82 0.56
CA ALA A 170 11.74 -18.82 1.62
C ALA A 170 11.63 -19.43 3.04
N VAL A 171 10.93 -20.56 3.17
CA VAL A 171 10.79 -21.29 4.45
C VAL A 171 11.79 -22.45 4.61
N ASP A 172 12.85 -22.48 3.79
CA ASP A 172 13.91 -23.50 3.80
C ASP A 172 13.37 -24.94 3.81
N ARG A 173 12.36 -25.20 2.97
CA ARG A 173 11.73 -26.54 2.82
C ARG A 173 12.30 -27.36 1.67
N PHE A 174 13.25 -26.81 0.92
CA PHE A 174 13.96 -27.55 -0.13
C PHE A 174 15.30 -28.11 0.37
N THR A 175 15.66 -29.28 -0.13
CA THR A 175 17.05 -29.75 -0.10
C THR A 175 17.93 -28.87 -1.01
N GLU A 176 19.25 -28.91 -0.85
CA GLU A 176 20.18 -28.15 -1.72
C GLU A 176 19.95 -28.44 -3.22
N ALA A 177 19.74 -29.71 -3.57
CA ALA A 177 19.46 -30.11 -4.95
C ALA A 177 18.12 -29.54 -5.45
N GLN A 178 17.09 -29.49 -4.61
CA GLN A 178 15.79 -28.90 -4.95
C GLN A 178 15.86 -27.37 -5.05
N HIS A 179 16.66 -26.70 -4.21
CA HIS A 179 16.90 -25.26 -4.34
C HIS A 179 17.52 -24.94 -5.70
N GLU A 180 18.57 -25.66 -6.12
CA GLU A 180 19.17 -25.43 -7.44
C GLU A 180 18.17 -25.69 -8.57
N ARG A 181 17.40 -26.79 -8.46
CA ARG A 181 16.41 -27.18 -9.46
C ARG A 181 15.28 -26.17 -9.62
N TYR A 182 14.74 -25.66 -8.52
CA TYR A 182 13.55 -24.82 -8.50
C TYR A 182 13.84 -23.32 -8.40
N ARG A 183 15.10 -22.90 -8.21
CA ARG A 183 15.50 -21.49 -8.22
C ARG A 183 14.93 -20.71 -9.42
N PRO A 184 15.05 -21.18 -10.69
CA PRO A 184 14.51 -20.41 -11.83
C PRO A 184 12.97 -20.29 -11.82
N ILE A 185 12.28 -21.18 -11.10
CA ILE A 185 10.81 -21.16 -10.96
C ILE A 185 10.42 -20.17 -9.86
N ALA A 186 11.11 -20.22 -8.71
CA ALA A 186 10.92 -19.30 -7.59
C ALA A 186 11.21 -17.85 -7.99
N GLU A 187 12.30 -17.61 -8.71
CA GLU A 187 12.71 -16.26 -9.12
C GLU A 187 11.68 -15.53 -10.00
N LYS A 188 10.82 -16.26 -10.73
CA LYS A 188 9.73 -15.66 -11.51
C LYS A 188 8.69 -14.96 -10.65
N ASP A 189 8.51 -15.43 -9.43
CA ASP A 189 7.66 -14.80 -8.44
C ASP A 189 8.45 -13.77 -7.62
N ASP A 190 9.64 -14.13 -7.12
CA ASP A 190 10.45 -13.25 -6.27
C ASP A 190 10.82 -11.93 -6.96
N LYS A 191 11.13 -11.98 -8.25
CA LYS A 191 11.41 -10.82 -9.10
C LYS A 191 10.18 -10.35 -9.87
N GLY A 192 9.01 -10.89 -9.54
CA GLY A 192 7.74 -10.53 -10.14
C GLY A 192 7.29 -9.12 -9.77
N PRO A 193 6.38 -8.49 -10.53
CA PRO A 193 5.97 -7.10 -10.32
C PRO A 193 5.36 -6.84 -8.93
N MET A 194 4.47 -7.75 -8.49
CA MET A 194 3.82 -7.65 -7.17
C MET A 194 4.85 -7.68 -6.03
N LYS A 195 5.71 -8.70 -5.99
CA LYS A 195 6.74 -8.82 -4.95
C LYS A 195 7.73 -7.68 -5.00
N SER A 196 8.21 -7.30 -6.18
CA SER A 196 9.12 -6.17 -6.34
C SER A 196 8.55 -4.88 -5.73
N ARG A 197 7.25 -4.61 -5.91
CA ARG A 197 6.58 -3.45 -5.29
C ARG A 197 6.50 -3.59 -3.77
N LEU A 198 6.16 -4.76 -3.26
CA LEU A 198 6.09 -5.03 -1.82
C LEU A 198 7.47 -4.91 -1.16
N TYR A 199 8.52 -5.51 -1.74
CA TYR A 199 9.91 -5.37 -1.30
C TYR A 199 10.35 -3.89 -1.28
N ALA A 200 9.98 -3.12 -2.30
CA ALA A 200 10.26 -1.69 -2.35
C ALA A 200 9.57 -0.87 -1.24
N ILE A 201 8.58 -1.42 -0.53
CA ILE A 201 7.93 -0.80 0.62
C ILE A 201 8.42 -1.41 1.95
N ILE A 202 8.53 -2.74 2.02
CA ILE A 202 8.65 -3.51 3.27
C ILE A 202 10.09 -3.85 3.61
N ASP A 203 10.88 -4.30 2.63
CA ASP A 203 12.28 -4.69 2.85
C ASP A 203 13.14 -3.44 2.98
N ARG A 204 13.36 -2.99 4.23
CA ARG A 204 14.14 -1.78 4.53
C ARG A 204 15.60 -2.08 4.83
N ASN A 205 15.89 -3.26 5.39
CA ASN A 205 17.26 -3.67 5.66
C ASN A 205 18.00 -4.15 4.39
N ARG A 206 17.26 -4.34 3.28
CA ARG A 206 17.75 -4.78 1.97
C ARG A 206 18.41 -6.16 2.01
N ASP A 207 17.92 -7.03 2.88
CA ASP A 207 18.38 -8.41 2.96
C ASP A 207 17.69 -9.34 1.96
N GLY A 208 16.72 -8.83 1.20
CA GLY A 208 15.97 -9.58 0.20
C GLY A 208 14.92 -10.52 0.79
N LYS A 209 14.62 -10.40 2.08
CA LYS A 209 13.57 -11.15 2.77
C LYS A 209 12.41 -10.22 3.12
N MET A 210 11.23 -10.82 3.25
CA MET A 210 10.02 -10.12 3.66
C MET A 210 9.44 -10.86 4.85
N THR A 211 9.74 -10.36 6.04
CA THR A 211 9.33 -10.98 7.30
C THR A 211 8.03 -10.37 7.82
N ALA A 212 7.32 -11.11 8.69
CA ALA A 212 6.15 -10.58 9.38
C ALA A 212 6.49 -9.34 10.23
N THR A 213 7.69 -9.28 10.82
CA THR A 213 8.16 -8.13 11.59
C THR A 213 8.32 -6.89 10.71
N GLU A 214 8.91 -7.03 9.53
CA GLU A 214 9.05 -5.92 8.58
C GLU A 214 7.71 -5.46 8.03
N LEU A 215 6.82 -6.40 7.70
CA LEU A 215 5.46 -6.07 7.28
C LEU A 215 4.73 -5.28 8.38
N GLN A 216 4.80 -5.72 9.63
CA GLN A 216 4.20 -5.01 10.76
C GLN A 216 4.83 -3.62 10.96
N ALA A 217 6.15 -3.49 10.82
CA ALA A 217 6.83 -2.21 10.90
C ALA A 217 6.38 -1.25 9.78
N ALA A 218 6.26 -1.74 8.55
CA ALA A 218 5.76 -0.95 7.42
C ALA A 218 4.30 -0.53 7.61
N LEU A 219 3.43 -1.42 8.09
CA LEU A 219 2.01 -1.13 8.33
C LEU A 219 1.77 -0.12 9.46
N LYS A 220 2.73 0.05 10.39
CA LYS A 220 2.66 1.10 11.42
C LYS A 220 2.88 2.50 10.85
N LEU A 221 3.45 2.62 9.66
CA LEU A 221 3.73 3.91 9.00
C LEU A 221 2.57 4.23 8.04
N PRO A 222 1.76 5.26 8.30
CA PRO A 222 0.54 5.51 7.53
C PRO A 222 0.77 5.64 6.02
N ALA A 223 1.86 6.27 5.59
CA ALA A 223 2.18 6.43 4.17
C ALA A 223 2.51 5.08 3.50
N TYR A 224 3.17 4.15 4.19
CA TYR A 224 3.44 2.82 3.63
C TYR A 224 2.21 1.93 3.66
N ALA A 225 1.43 1.95 4.75
CA ALA A 225 0.14 1.26 4.82
C ALA A 225 -0.81 1.74 3.69
N GLN A 226 -0.85 3.05 3.44
CA GLN A 226 -1.58 3.63 2.32
C GLN A 226 -1.02 3.18 0.97
N SER A 227 0.31 3.19 0.77
CA SER A 227 0.90 2.72 -0.48
C SER A 227 0.64 1.24 -0.75
N ILE A 228 0.53 0.39 0.28
CA ILE A 228 0.17 -1.03 0.13
C ILE A 228 -1.31 -1.17 -0.24
N SER A 229 -2.20 -0.43 0.44
CA SER A 229 -3.65 -0.50 0.18
C SER A 229 -4.06 0.07 -1.18
N GLN A 230 -3.20 0.87 -1.80
CA GLN A 230 -3.38 1.45 -3.12
C GLN A 230 -2.86 0.57 -4.28
N MET A 231 -2.31 -0.61 -3.99
CA MET A 231 -1.93 -1.56 -5.02
C MET A 231 -3.16 -2.27 -5.59
N ILE A 232 -3.34 -2.20 -6.92
CA ILE A 232 -4.37 -2.94 -7.65
C ILE A 232 -3.68 -4.07 -8.40
N LEU A 233 -4.00 -5.32 -8.09
CA LEU A 233 -3.38 -6.48 -8.72
C LEU A 233 -4.29 -7.03 -9.82
N TYR A 234 -3.80 -7.04 -11.05
CA TYR A 234 -4.39 -7.83 -12.12
C TYR A 234 -3.75 -9.21 -12.10
N LYS A 235 -4.53 -10.23 -11.73
CA LYS A 235 -4.08 -11.62 -11.61
C LYS A 235 -5.14 -12.57 -12.15
N GLU A 236 -4.69 -13.69 -12.70
CA GLU A 236 -5.59 -14.77 -13.06
C GLU A 236 -6.34 -15.27 -11.80
N SER A 237 -7.67 -15.30 -11.88
CA SER A 237 -8.51 -15.75 -10.78
C SER A 237 -8.37 -17.26 -10.58
N GLU A 238 -8.26 -17.70 -9.33
CA GLU A 238 -8.29 -19.13 -8.97
C GLU A 238 -9.61 -19.81 -9.36
N TRP A 239 -10.68 -19.02 -9.52
CA TRP A 239 -11.98 -19.47 -10.00
C TRP A 239 -12.00 -19.76 -11.51
N PHE A 240 -10.99 -19.32 -12.26
CA PHE A 240 -10.83 -19.68 -13.66
C PHE A 240 -10.25 -21.10 -13.76
N GLN A 241 -11.11 -22.10 -13.51
CA GLN A 241 -10.72 -23.50 -13.42
C GLN A 241 -10.08 -23.98 -14.75
N GLN A 242 -8.76 -24.13 -14.73
CA GLN A 242 -8.01 -24.80 -15.77
C GLN A 242 -7.36 -26.06 -15.17
N PRO A 243 -7.74 -27.27 -15.62
CA PRO A 243 -7.28 -28.53 -15.01
C PRO A 243 -5.75 -28.61 -14.83
N LYS A 244 -4.99 -28.07 -15.79
CA LYS A 244 -3.52 -28.21 -15.82
C LYS A 244 -2.76 -27.21 -14.95
N ILE A 245 -3.42 -26.22 -14.35
CA ILE A 245 -2.73 -25.20 -13.54
C ILE A 245 -2.27 -25.81 -12.21
N TRP A 246 -3.14 -26.61 -11.60
CA TRP A 246 -2.88 -27.25 -10.31
C TRP A 246 -1.96 -28.46 -10.43
N ASP A 247 -2.05 -29.23 -11.53
CA ASP A 247 -1.10 -30.31 -11.86
C ASP A 247 0.36 -29.83 -11.86
N ALA A 248 0.61 -28.55 -12.16
CA ALA A 248 1.96 -27.98 -12.17
C ALA A 248 2.60 -27.87 -10.76
N LEU A 249 1.83 -28.11 -9.70
CA LEU A 249 2.29 -28.16 -8.32
C LEU A 249 2.74 -29.55 -7.88
N ASP A 250 2.30 -30.61 -8.58
CA ASP A 250 2.55 -32.00 -8.17
C ASP A 250 4.03 -32.25 -7.90
N GLU A 251 4.90 -31.87 -8.84
CA GLU A 251 6.34 -32.11 -8.70
C GLU A 251 6.98 -31.31 -7.56
N LEU A 252 6.47 -30.11 -7.26
CA LEU A 252 6.92 -29.29 -6.13
C LEU A 252 6.52 -29.91 -4.79
N LEU A 253 5.40 -30.63 -4.75
CA LEU A 253 4.88 -31.31 -3.57
C LEU A 253 5.31 -32.78 -3.46
N GLY A 254 6.21 -33.24 -4.33
CA GLY A 254 6.73 -34.61 -4.33
C GLY A 254 5.85 -35.64 -5.04
N HIS A 255 4.86 -35.19 -5.79
CA HIS A 255 4.01 -36.00 -6.67
C HIS A 255 4.59 -36.06 -8.10
N SER A 256 4.03 -36.95 -8.92
CA SER A 256 4.47 -37.17 -10.29
C SER A 256 3.27 -37.47 -11.18
N GLY A 257 3.43 -37.42 -12.50
CA GLY A 257 2.35 -37.83 -13.41
C GLY A 257 1.88 -39.28 -13.21
N SER A 258 2.72 -40.14 -12.61
CA SER A 258 2.36 -41.51 -12.22
C SER A 258 1.69 -41.62 -10.84
N THR A 259 1.79 -40.59 -10.00
CA THR A 259 1.22 -40.50 -8.65
C THR A 259 0.68 -39.08 -8.40
N PRO A 260 -0.33 -38.64 -9.17
CA PRO A 260 -0.81 -37.27 -9.10
C PRO A 260 -1.45 -37.00 -7.74
N HIS A 261 -1.45 -35.74 -7.30
CA HIS A 261 -2.11 -35.38 -6.07
C HIS A 261 -3.63 -35.28 -6.31
N LEU A 262 -4.39 -36.18 -5.67
CA LEU A 262 -5.82 -36.35 -5.97
C LEU A 262 -6.72 -35.27 -5.34
N ASN A 263 -6.20 -34.42 -4.46
CA ASN A 263 -7.00 -33.38 -3.82
C ASN A 263 -7.16 -32.11 -4.70
N TRP A 264 -6.68 -32.12 -5.94
CA TRP A 264 -6.89 -31.04 -6.91
C TRP A 264 -8.24 -31.12 -7.67
N LEU A 265 -9.04 -32.17 -7.39
CA LEU A 265 -10.34 -32.43 -8.04
C LEU A 265 -11.44 -31.45 -7.60
#